data_AF-I7CLM8-F1
#
_entry.id   AF-I7CLM8-F1
#
_cell.length_a   1.000
_cell.length_b   1.000
_cell.length_c   1.000
_cell.angle_alpha   90.00
_cell.angle_beta   90.00
_cell.angle_gamma   90.00
#
_symmetry.space_group_name_H-M   'P 1'
#
loop_
_entity.id
_entity.type
_entity.pdbx_description
1 polymer ?
#
loop_
_entity_poly.entity_id
_entity_poly.type
_entity_poly.pdbx_seq_one_letter_code
_entity_poly.pdbx_strand_id
1 'polypeptide(L)'
;MSHPVRAVRRRILAEHASIIDGIDACADAIADPWDTSRTTDSDAVADGLHRALEEAGLLRLLPGVLADAVDATGSQLRARPVPEPPSLVVTSRGPVLRATIDPGRLVVRFDAFDVVRNAEPGQKPAYRRLDGIELAVALE
;
A
#
# COMPACT_ATOMS: atom_id res chain seq x y z
N MET A 1 16.14 -3.65 10.07
CA MET A 1 14.82 -4.31 10.26
C MET A 1 14.87 -5.23 11.45
N SER A 2 13.91 -5.09 12.38
CA SER A 2 13.69 -6.02 13.49
C SER A 2 13.16 -7.37 13.01
N HIS A 3 13.20 -8.40 13.86
CA HIS A 3 12.70 -9.74 13.55
C HIS A 3 11.22 -9.76 13.13
N PRO A 4 10.30 -9.07 13.83
CA PRO A 4 8.89 -9.04 13.43
C PRO A 4 8.67 -8.43 12.04
N VAL A 5 9.33 -7.32 11.72
CA VAL A 5 9.22 -6.67 10.39
C VAL A 5 9.64 -7.65 9.27
N ARG A 6 10.70 -8.43 9.50
CA ARG A 6 11.13 -9.48 8.55
C ARG A 6 10.13 -10.61 8.41
N ALA A 7 9.49 -11.01 9.51
CA ALA A 7 8.48 -12.07 9.52
C ALA A 7 7.24 -11.64 8.72
N VAL A 8 6.73 -10.44 8.97
CA VAL A 8 5.61 -9.84 8.21
C VAL A 8 5.92 -9.76 6.73
N ARG A 9 7.07 -9.17 6.36
CA ARG A 9 7.46 -9.02 4.95
C ARG A 9 7.50 -10.38 4.24
N ARG A 10 8.06 -11.39 4.89
CA ARG A 10 8.14 -12.75 4.33
C ARG A 10 6.76 -13.38 4.18
N ARG A 11 5.91 -13.24 5.20
CA ARG A 11 4.53 -13.74 5.19
C ARG A 11 3.76 -13.19 3.99
N ILE A 12 3.79 -11.87 3.81
CA ILE A 12 3.07 -11.20 2.71
C ILE A 12 3.61 -11.64 1.35
N LEU A 13 4.94 -11.66 1.17
CA LEU A 13 5.54 -12.06 -0.10
C LEU A 13 5.28 -13.53 -0.46
N ALA A 14 5.19 -14.42 0.53
CA ALA A 14 4.99 -15.85 0.29
C ALA A 14 3.51 -16.22 0.07
N GLU A 15 2.60 -15.61 0.83
CA GLU A 15 1.19 -16.04 0.88
C GLU A 15 0.25 -15.11 0.09
N HIS A 16 0.67 -13.87 -0.17
CA HIS A 16 -0.18 -12.83 -0.78
C HIS A 16 0.40 -12.27 -2.09
N ALA A 17 1.20 -13.06 -2.81
CA ALA A 17 1.79 -12.66 -4.10
C ALA A 17 0.73 -12.21 -5.11
N SER A 18 -0.40 -12.93 -5.22
CA SER A 18 -1.50 -12.56 -6.13
C SER A 18 -2.17 -11.23 -5.78
N ILE A 19 -2.16 -10.82 -4.51
CA ILE A 19 -2.64 -9.51 -4.09
C ILE A 19 -1.66 -8.42 -4.52
N ILE A 20 -0.36 -8.68 -4.38
CA ILE A 20 0.70 -7.76 -4.85
C ILE A 20 0.59 -7.57 -6.36
N ASP A 21 0.51 -8.66 -7.13
CA ASP A 21 0.37 -8.62 -8.58
C ASP A 21 -0.92 -7.89 -9.01
N GLY A 22 -2.01 -8.07 -8.25
CA GLY A 22 -3.25 -7.33 -8.48
C GLY A 22 -3.11 -5.82 -8.27
N ILE A 23 -2.43 -5.40 -7.19
CA ILE A 23 -2.15 -3.97 -6.94
C ILE A 23 -1.25 -3.42 -8.04
N ASP A 24 -0.27 -4.20 -8.49
CA ASP A 24 0.66 -3.87 -9.56
C ASP A 24 -0.08 -3.59 -10.88
N ALA A 25 -0.94 -4.51 -11.29
CA ALA A 25 -1.77 -4.37 -12.49
C ALA A 25 -2.72 -3.16 -12.41
N CYS A 26 -3.32 -2.90 -11.24
CA CYS A 26 -4.13 -1.70 -11.04
C CYS A 26 -3.29 -0.42 -11.20
N ALA A 27 -2.07 -0.40 -10.67
CA ALA A 27 -1.18 0.76 -10.79
C ALA A 27 -0.69 0.99 -12.22
N ASP A 28 -0.42 -0.07 -12.98
CA ASP A 28 -0.10 0.02 -14.40
C ASP A 28 -1.25 0.61 -15.20
N ALA A 29 -2.50 0.17 -14.95
CA ALA A 29 -3.67 0.74 -15.61
C ALA A 29 -3.87 2.24 -15.34
N ILE A 30 -3.45 2.73 -14.17
CA ILE A 30 -3.49 4.17 -13.85
C ILE A 30 -2.39 4.95 -14.58
N ALA A 31 -1.22 4.34 -14.80
CA ALA A 31 -0.06 4.97 -15.41
C ALA A 31 -0.04 4.89 -16.95
N ASP A 32 -0.66 3.86 -17.54
CA ASP A 32 -0.74 3.62 -18.98
C ASP A 32 -1.19 4.85 -19.82
N PRO A 33 -2.22 5.63 -19.41
CA PRO A 33 -2.66 6.78 -20.19
C PRO A 33 -1.80 8.03 -20.02
N TRP A 34 -0.72 8.01 -19.23
CA TRP A 34 0.08 9.20 -19.00
C TRP A 34 0.94 9.54 -20.23
N ASP A 35 0.78 10.77 -20.75
CA ASP A 35 1.59 11.29 -21.86
C ASP A 35 3.09 11.40 -21.53
N THR A 36 3.44 11.39 -20.24
CA THR A 36 4.83 11.39 -19.76
C THR A 36 5.03 10.34 -18.68
N SER A 37 6.27 10.07 -18.28
CA SER A 37 6.57 9.10 -17.21
C SER A 37 6.08 9.51 -15.81
N ARG A 38 5.42 10.68 -15.66
CA ARG A 38 4.97 11.23 -14.38
C ARG A 38 3.67 12.03 -14.51
N THR A 39 2.98 12.21 -13.39
CA THR A 39 1.85 13.16 -13.24
C THR A 39 2.01 14.01 -11.98
N THR A 40 1.48 15.23 -11.94
CA THR A 40 1.41 16.05 -10.72
C THR A 40 0.04 16.01 -10.04
N ASP A 41 -0.91 15.27 -10.60
CA ASP A 41 -2.26 15.15 -10.07
C ASP A 41 -2.34 14.02 -9.04
N SER A 42 -2.22 14.36 -7.76
CA SER A 42 -2.27 13.37 -6.67
C SER A 42 -3.63 12.72 -6.52
N ASP A 43 -4.68 13.49 -6.77
CA ASP A 43 -6.05 13.08 -6.47
C ASP A 43 -6.50 12.13 -7.56
N ALA A 44 -6.17 12.41 -8.83
CA ALA A 44 -6.37 11.47 -9.92
C ALA A 44 -5.68 10.12 -9.68
N VAL A 45 -4.45 10.11 -9.15
CA VAL A 45 -3.74 8.86 -8.82
C VAL A 45 -4.41 8.13 -7.66
N ALA A 46 -4.70 8.83 -6.56
CA ALA A 46 -5.28 8.21 -5.36
C ALA A 46 -6.69 7.67 -5.63
N ASP A 47 -7.56 8.47 -6.25
CA ASP A 47 -8.95 8.11 -6.55
C ASP A 47 -9.02 7.06 -7.66
N GLY A 48 -8.16 7.18 -8.68
CA GLY A 48 -8.04 6.20 -9.74
C GLY A 48 -7.62 4.83 -9.18
N LEU A 49 -6.57 4.82 -8.36
CA LEU A 49 -6.11 3.58 -7.73
C LEU A 49 -7.16 3.01 -6.77
N HIS A 50 -7.86 3.84 -6.00
CA HIS A 50 -8.92 3.37 -5.12
C HIS A 50 -10.01 2.65 -5.91
N ARG A 51 -10.50 3.27 -6.99
CA ARG A 51 -11.53 2.68 -7.86
C ARG A 51 -11.05 1.39 -8.52
N ALA A 52 -9.84 1.38 -9.07
CA ALA A 52 -9.28 0.19 -9.71
C ALA A 52 -9.17 -1.00 -8.73
N LEU A 53 -8.73 -0.75 -7.49
CA LEU A 53 -8.66 -1.77 -6.45
C LEU A 53 -10.04 -2.24 -5.99
N GLU A 54 -11.04 -1.36 -5.98
CA GLU A 54 -12.42 -1.70 -5.66
C GLU A 54 -13.03 -2.60 -6.74
N GLU A 55 -12.89 -2.22 -8.01
CA GLU A 55 -13.37 -2.97 -9.18
C GLU A 55 -12.69 -4.35 -9.29
N ALA A 56 -11.37 -4.41 -9.04
CA ALA A 56 -10.62 -5.66 -8.96
C ALA A 56 -10.97 -6.50 -7.72
N GLY A 57 -11.70 -5.91 -6.75
CA GLY A 57 -12.08 -6.60 -5.52
C GLY A 57 -10.94 -6.82 -4.54
N LEU A 58 -9.87 -6.03 -4.65
CA LEU A 58 -8.70 -6.14 -3.78
C LEU A 58 -8.94 -5.45 -2.43
N LEU A 59 -9.73 -4.37 -2.38
CA LEU A 59 -10.04 -3.68 -1.12
C LEU A 59 -10.64 -4.63 -0.07
N ARG A 60 -11.52 -5.54 -0.48
CA ARG A 60 -12.14 -6.54 0.39
C ARG A 60 -11.20 -7.67 0.85
N LEU A 61 -10.05 -7.85 0.18
CA LEU A 61 -9.04 -8.87 0.51
C LEU A 61 -7.94 -8.33 1.43
N LEU A 62 -7.60 -7.05 1.30
CA LEU A 62 -6.56 -6.38 2.09
C LEU A 62 -6.72 -6.49 3.63
N PRO A 63 -7.93 -6.48 4.22
CA PRO A 63 -8.12 -6.78 5.64
C PRO A 63 -7.58 -8.15 6.08
N GLY A 64 -7.66 -9.16 5.21
CA GLY A 64 -7.09 -10.50 5.47
C GLY A 64 -5.57 -10.45 5.49
N VAL A 65 -4.96 -9.75 4.53
CA VAL A 65 -3.51 -9.53 4.50
C VAL A 65 -3.02 -8.85 5.79
N LEU A 66 -3.75 -7.86 6.30
CA LEU A 66 -3.41 -7.20 7.57
C LEU A 66 -3.52 -8.16 8.76
N ALA A 67 -4.51 -9.05 8.78
CA ALA A 67 -4.65 -10.04 9.85
C ALA A 67 -3.47 -11.02 9.86
N ASP A 68 -3.07 -11.55 8.70
CA ASP A 68 -1.93 -12.46 8.58
C ASP A 68 -0.60 -11.75 8.90
N ALA A 69 -0.49 -10.47 8.55
CA ALA A 69 0.64 -9.63 8.92
C ALA A 69 0.76 -9.47 10.45
N VAL A 70 -0.34 -9.24 11.16
CA VAL A 70 -0.33 -9.17 12.64
C VAL A 70 -0.03 -10.53 13.26
N ASP A 71 -0.58 -11.62 12.73
CA ASP A 71 -0.25 -12.98 13.19
C ASP A 71 1.25 -13.26 13.06
N ALA A 72 1.88 -12.83 11.96
CA ALA A 72 3.32 -12.97 11.74
C ALA A 72 4.19 -12.17 12.72
N THR A 73 3.66 -11.16 13.43
CA THR A 73 4.38 -10.49 14.53
C THR A 73 4.27 -11.25 15.86
N GLY A 74 3.41 -12.28 15.94
CA GLY A 74 3.05 -12.93 17.19
C GLY A 74 2.12 -12.09 18.08
N SER A 75 1.56 -11.01 17.53
CA SER A 75 0.64 -10.12 18.25
C SER A 75 -0.80 -10.47 17.92
N GLN A 76 -1.74 -9.90 18.68
CA GLN A 76 -3.18 -10.06 18.43
C GLN A 76 -3.79 -8.74 17.97
N LEU A 77 -4.74 -8.87 17.03
CA LEU A 77 -5.59 -7.76 16.62
C LEU A 77 -6.56 -7.41 17.76
N ARG A 78 -6.66 -6.12 18.08
CA ARG A 78 -7.67 -5.61 19.04
C ARG A 78 -9.09 -5.60 18.47
N ALA A 79 -9.21 -5.51 17.15
CA ALA A 79 -10.47 -5.51 16.41
C ALA A 79 -10.25 -6.12 15.02
N ARG A 80 -11.32 -6.66 14.43
CA ARG A 80 -11.29 -7.20 13.07
C ARG A 80 -11.05 -6.05 12.07
N PRO A 81 -9.99 -6.11 11.22
CA PRO A 81 -9.78 -5.12 10.19
C PRO A 81 -10.94 -5.06 9.20
N VAL A 82 -11.25 -3.85 8.74
CA VAL A 82 -12.28 -3.55 7.74
C VAL A 82 -11.63 -2.88 6.53
N PRO A 83 -12.23 -2.94 5.33
CA PRO A 83 -11.67 -2.38 4.10
C PRO A 83 -11.81 -0.84 4.04
N GLU A 84 -11.67 -0.17 5.18
CA GLU A 84 -11.92 1.26 5.34
C GLU A 84 -10.93 1.87 6.36
N PRO A 85 -10.82 3.21 6.39
CA PRO A 85 -10.07 3.89 7.43
C PRO A 85 -10.60 3.52 8.83
N PRO A 86 -9.73 3.34 9.83
CA PRO A 86 -8.29 3.57 9.79
C PRO A 86 -7.46 2.39 9.28
N SER A 87 -8.06 1.21 9.12
CA SER A 87 -7.36 -0.06 8.86
C SER A 87 -6.77 -0.13 7.46
N LEU A 88 -7.44 0.48 6.48
CA LEU A 88 -7.04 0.57 5.09
C LEU A 88 -7.22 2.01 4.60
N VAL A 89 -6.20 2.57 3.95
CA VAL A 89 -6.27 3.85 3.23
C VAL A 89 -5.58 3.67 1.89
N VAL A 90 -6.19 4.13 0.81
CA VAL A 90 -5.53 4.23 -0.50
C VAL A 90 -4.98 5.64 -0.65
N THR A 91 -3.72 5.75 -1.06
CA THR A 91 -3.02 7.03 -1.23
C THR A 91 -2.45 7.12 -2.64
N SER A 92 -1.93 8.30 -3.01
CA SER A 92 -1.22 8.50 -4.28
C SER A 92 0.10 7.72 -4.39
N ARG A 93 0.57 7.07 -3.32
CA ARG A 93 1.67 6.09 -3.37
C ARG A 93 1.19 4.65 -3.52
N GLY A 94 -0.01 4.36 -3.06
CA GLY A 94 -0.53 2.99 -2.95
C GLY A 94 -1.34 2.74 -1.67
N PRO A 95 -1.83 1.49 -1.49
CA PRO A 95 -2.54 1.06 -0.30
C PRO A 95 -1.66 1.05 0.95
N VAL A 96 -2.25 1.49 2.07
CA VAL A 96 -1.64 1.48 3.40
C VAL A 96 -2.55 0.74 4.36
N LEU A 97 -2.02 -0.33 4.97
CA LEU A 97 -2.70 -1.10 6.01
C LEU A 97 -2.14 -0.72 7.39
N ARG A 98 -3.03 -0.58 8.37
CA ARG A 98 -2.65 -0.19 9.73
C ARG A 98 -3.40 -1.00 10.77
N ALA A 99 -2.67 -1.57 11.71
CA ALA A 99 -3.24 -2.23 12.88
C ALA A 99 -2.56 -1.73 14.16
N THR A 100 -3.36 -1.48 15.19
CA THR A 100 -2.85 -1.31 16.55
C THR A 100 -2.57 -2.68 17.13
N ILE A 101 -1.34 -2.91 17.57
CA ILE A 101 -0.85 -4.13 18.21
C ILE A 101 -0.18 -3.79 19.55
N ASP A 102 0.22 -4.77 20.34
CA ASP A 102 0.98 -4.52 21.57
C ASP A 102 2.46 -4.93 21.37
N PRO A 103 3.45 -4.05 21.64
CA PRO A 103 3.36 -2.65 22.07
C PRO A 103 3.54 -1.69 20.88
N GLY A 104 2.49 -1.35 20.13
CA GLY A 104 2.63 -0.32 19.09
C GLY A 104 1.66 -0.38 17.92
N ARG A 105 2.12 0.00 16.74
CA ARG A 105 1.34 -0.03 15.50
C ARG A 105 2.12 -0.70 14.39
N LEU A 106 1.46 -1.64 13.72
CA LEU A 106 1.93 -2.21 12.47
C LEU A 106 1.43 -1.35 11.31
N VAL A 107 2.35 -0.92 10.44
CA VAL A 107 2.04 -0.23 9.19
C VAL A 107 2.65 -1.01 8.03
N VAL A 108 1.83 -1.36 7.05
CA VAL A 108 2.24 -2.03 5.82
C VAL A 108 1.87 -1.15 4.65
N ARG A 109 2.83 -0.82 3.79
CA ARG A 109 2.63 0.01 2.59
C ARG A 109 2.99 -0.81 1.36
N PHE A 110 2.10 -0.78 0.37
CA PHE A 110 2.33 -1.30 -0.96
C PHE A 110 2.60 -0.10 -1.85
N ASP A 111 3.85 0.35 -1.90
CA ASP A 111 4.22 1.52 -2.69
C ASP A 111 4.27 1.10 -4.17
N ALA A 112 3.30 1.58 -4.95
CA ALA A 112 3.21 1.40 -6.40
C ALA A 112 3.72 2.63 -7.16
N PHE A 113 3.70 3.79 -6.49
CA PHE A 113 4.15 5.06 -7.03
C PHE A 113 5.15 5.74 -6.10
N ASP A 114 6.21 6.28 -6.70
CA ASP A 114 7.19 7.13 -6.05
C ASP A 114 6.78 8.60 -6.13
N VAL A 115 7.19 9.40 -5.15
CA VAL A 115 6.91 10.84 -5.09
C VAL A 115 8.20 11.60 -5.32
N VAL A 116 8.33 12.14 -6.53
CA VAL A 116 9.44 12.96 -6.95
C VAL A 116 9.19 14.40 -6.53
N ARG A 117 9.95 14.87 -5.54
CA ARG A 117 9.90 16.26 -5.06
C ARG A 117 11.04 17.05 -5.68
N ASN A 118 10.72 18.18 -6.30
CA ASN A 118 11.73 19.13 -6.74
C ASN A 118 12.12 20.04 -5.57
N ALA A 119 13.39 20.42 -5.51
CA ALA A 119 13.93 21.26 -4.45
C ALA A 119 13.46 22.72 -4.54
N GLU A 120 12.84 23.12 -5.66
CA GLU A 120 12.34 24.46 -5.87
C GLU A 120 11.06 24.73 -5.05
N PRO A 121 11.04 25.78 -4.21
CA PRO A 121 9.85 26.17 -3.46
C PRO A 121 8.65 26.42 -4.38
N GLY A 122 7.49 25.85 -4.06
CA GLY A 122 6.23 26.07 -4.77
C GLY A 122 5.93 25.09 -5.90
N GLN A 123 6.86 24.20 -6.27
CA GLN A 123 6.54 23.13 -7.22
C GLN A 123 5.76 22.00 -6.56
N LYS A 124 4.68 21.55 -7.22
CA LYS A 124 3.92 20.38 -6.80
C LYS A 124 4.78 19.11 -6.92
N PRO A 125 4.64 18.14 -6.01
CA PRO A 125 5.28 16.85 -6.19
C PRO A 125 4.76 16.17 -7.46
N ALA A 126 5.63 15.44 -8.15
CA ALA A 126 5.25 14.56 -9.23
C ALA A 126 5.22 13.10 -8.73
N TYR A 127 4.36 12.30 -9.32
CA TYR A 127 4.15 10.90 -9.04
C TYR A 127 4.65 10.08 -10.23
N ARG A 128 5.42 9.04 -9.95
CA ARG A 128 6.00 8.16 -10.96
C ARG A 128 5.66 6.72 -10.61
N ARG A 129 5.16 5.96 -11.59
CA ARG A 129 4.94 4.52 -11.46
C ARG A 129 6.28 3.80 -11.20
N LEU A 130 6.32 2.93 -10.20
CA LEU A 130 7.44 2.04 -9.92
C LEU A 130 7.44 0.84 -10.88
N ASP A 131 8.58 0.17 -11.01
CA ASP A 131 8.67 -1.14 -11.70
C ASP A 131 8.38 -2.23 -10.66
N GLY A 132 7.10 -2.62 -10.54
CA GLY A 132 6.60 -3.49 -9.48
C GLY A 132 6.08 -2.74 -8.24
N ILE A 133 5.87 -3.50 -7.15
CA ILE A 133 5.44 -2.98 -5.84
C ILE A 133 6.58 -3.03 -4.84
N GLU A 134 6.90 -1.88 -4.23
CA GLU A 134 7.79 -1.83 -3.09
C GLU A 134 6.99 -2.06 -1.79
N LEU A 135 7.20 -3.23 -1.18
CA LEU A 135 6.59 -3.56 0.10
C LEU A 135 7.43 -3.01 1.28
N ALA A 136 6.88 -2.01 1.97
CA ALA A 136 7.46 -1.44 3.18
C ALA A 136 6.65 -1.84 4.43
N VAL A 137 7.34 -2.27 5.48
CA VAL A 137 6.74 -2.67 6.76
C VAL A 137 7.43 -1.90 7.89
N ALA A 138 6.63 -1.29 8.77
CA ALA A 138 7.10 -0.54 9.93
C ALA A 138 6.36 -0.97 11.19
N LEU A 139 7.08 -0.93 12.31
CA LEU A 139 6.54 -1.03 13.66
C LEU A 139 6.84 0.30 14.36
N GLU A 140 5.78 0.99 14.75
CA GLU A 140 5.81 2.27 15.47
C GLU A 140 5.47 2.11 16.95
#